data_AF-A0A926HK72-F1
#
_entry.id   AF-A0A926HK72-F1
#
_cell.length_a   1.000
_cell.length_b   1.000
_cell.length_c   1.000
_cell.angle_alpha   90.00
_cell.angle_beta   90.00
_cell.angle_gamma   90.00
#
_symmetry.space_group_name_H-M   'P 1'
#
loop_
_entity.id
_entity.type
_entity.pdbx_description
1 polymer ?
#
loop_
_entity_poly.entity_id
_entity_poly.type
_entity_poly.pdbx_seq_one_letter_code
_entity_poly.pdbx_strand_id
1 'polypeptide(L)'
;DHYNNGRPIIIAGHSQGTTHAKWLLRDFFDGKELQNKLIVAYLIGIPVYDYDFKFIPPGDSATQTGCFVSWRSYLEGNEPKPKYVAKEREHIVVTNPITFTRDTSLAVIELNEGGLGRDSETIIPAVCCAQIHNDIVWVSKPDIPGKAFLLLKNLHIADYNLYWLSIRNNVAKRVEAYMEKQN
;
A
#
# COMPACT_ATOMS: atom_id res chain seq x y z
N ASP A 1 11.06 18.74 19.02
CA ASP A 1 10.91 20.04 18.33
C ASP A 1 12.11 20.56 17.54
N HIS A 2 13.25 19.85 17.46
CA HIS A 2 14.46 20.42 16.86
C HIS A 2 14.75 20.01 15.39
N TYR A 3 14.13 18.94 14.88
CA TYR A 3 14.52 18.37 13.56
C TYR A 3 13.41 18.32 12.52
N ASN A 4 12.15 18.10 12.93
CA ASN A 4 11.05 17.96 11.98
C ASN A 4 10.54 19.31 11.45
N ASN A 5 10.75 20.41 12.17
CA ASN A 5 10.33 21.77 11.80
C ASN A 5 8.87 21.86 11.31
N GLY A 6 7.97 21.13 11.99
CA GLY A 6 6.55 21.10 11.63
C GLY A 6 6.21 20.36 10.34
N ARG A 7 7.18 19.73 9.64
CA ARG A 7 6.90 19.00 8.40
C ARG A 7 5.88 17.88 8.61
N PRO A 8 5.02 17.63 7.62
CA PRO A 8 4.13 16.48 7.66
C PRO A 8 4.90 15.16 7.53
N ILE A 9 4.24 14.06 7.90
CA ILE A 9 4.85 12.75 8.12
C ILE A 9 4.18 11.71 7.23
N ILE A 10 5.00 10.91 6.57
CA ILE A 10 4.59 9.66 5.90
C ILE A 10 5.24 8.51 6.65
N ILE A 11 4.47 7.47 6.92
CA ILE A 11 4.98 6.21 7.48
C ILE A 11 4.92 5.15 6.39
N ALA A 12 6.01 4.41 6.18
CA ALA A 12 6.06 3.31 5.24
C ALA A 12 6.63 2.07 5.93
N GLY A 13 5.87 0.98 5.89
CA GLY A 13 6.23 -0.33 6.40
C GLY A 13 6.08 -1.40 5.33
N HIS A 14 6.92 -2.43 5.41
CA HIS A 14 6.76 -3.67 4.65
C HIS A 14 6.93 -4.85 5.60
N SER A 15 6.08 -5.87 5.49
CA SER A 15 6.22 -7.11 6.24
C SER A 15 6.30 -6.83 7.76
N GLN A 16 7.37 -7.26 8.43
CA GLN A 16 7.62 -6.95 9.85
C GLN A 16 7.69 -5.43 10.13
N GLY A 17 8.14 -4.62 9.18
CA GLY A 17 8.12 -3.15 9.30
C GLY A 17 6.70 -2.61 9.44
N THR A 18 5.70 -3.26 8.83
CA THR A 18 4.29 -2.91 9.01
C THR A 18 3.80 -3.20 10.43
N THR A 19 4.25 -4.28 11.05
CA THR A 19 3.95 -4.55 12.48
C THR A 19 4.47 -3.43 13.36
N HIS A 20 5.71 -2.98 13.14
CA HIS A 20 6.30 -1.87 13.90
C HIS A 20 5.58 -0.55 13.62
N ALA A 21 5.24 -0.29 12.35
CA ALA A 21 4.49 0.90 11.95
C ALA A 21 3.10 0.95 12.60
N LYS A 22 2.39 -0.19 12.71
CA LYS A 22 1.11 -0.28 13.42
C LYS A 22 1.25 0.13 14.89
N TRP A 23 2.26 -0.38 15.60
CA TRP A 23 2.51 0.01 16.99
C TRP A 23 2.86 1.49 17.10
N LEU A 24 3.75 1.99 16.23
CA LEU A 24 4.11 3.41 16.20
C LEU A 24 2.88 4.31 15.98
N LEU A 25 2.04 3.98 14.99
CA LEU A 25 0.82 4.72 14.68
C LEU A 25 -0.15 4.69 15.86
N ARG A 26 -0.41 3.53 16.47
CA ARG A 26 -1.30 3.42 17.63
C ARG A 26 -0.77 4.21 18.84
N ASP A 27 0.52 4.10 19.11
CA ASP A 27 1.12 4.61 20.34
C ASP A 27 1.44 6.12 20.25
N PHE A 28 1.55 6.69 19.05
CA PHE A 28 1.93 8.10 18.88
C PHE A 28 0.99 8.94 18.02
N PHE A 29 0.23 8.33 17.10
CA PHE A 29 -0.63 9.06 16.15
C PHE A 29 -2.11 8.90 16.50
N ASP A 30 -2.62 7.69 16.61
CA ASP A 30 -4.06 7.38 16.67
C ASP A 30 -4.77 8.11 17.83
N GLY A 31 -5.60 9.10 17.50
CA GLY A 31 -6.31 9.98 18.44
C GLY A 31 -5.41 10.98 19.17
N LYS A 32 -4.19 11.23 18.69
CA LYS A 32 -3.15 12.07 19.31
C LYS A 32 -2.72 13.20 18.40
N GLU A 33 -2.01 14.17 18.95
CA GLU A 33 -1.60 15.39 18.24
C GLU A 33 -0.84 15.09 16.93
N LEU A 34 0.00 14.05 16.89
CA LEU A 34 0.76 13.70 15.69
C LEU A 34 -0.10 13.21 14.53
N GLN A 35 -1.33 12.72 14.75
CA GLN A 35 -2.23 12.35 13.65
C GLN A 35 -2.53 13.55 12.73
N ASN A 36 -2.54 14.78 13.27
CA ASN A 36 -2.73 15.98 12.45
C ASN A 36 -1.59 16.20 11.44
N LYS A 37 -0.43 15.59 11.66
CA LYS A 37 0.72 15.65 10.75
C LYS A 37 0.82 14.44 9.82
N LEU A 38 -0.05 13.44 9.95
CA LEU A 38 0.00 12.23 9.13
C LEU A 38 -0.55 12.53 7.73
N ILE A 39 0.27 12.36 6.70
CA ILE A 39 -0.20 12.38 5.31
C ILE A 39 -0.84 11.02 5.00
N VAL A 40 -0.05 9.95 5.12
CA VAL A 40 -0.51 8.59 4.88
C VAL A 40 0.43 7.59 5.56
N ALA A 41 -0.12 6.45 5.95
CA ALA A 41 0.64 5.27 6.34
C ALA A 41 0.51 4.16 5.30
N TYR A 42 1.61 3.82 4.62
CA TYR A 42 1.71 2.65 3.72
C TYR A 42 2.07 1.41 4.54
N LEU A 43 1.09 0.56 4.82
CA LEU A 43 1.18 -0.60 5.70
C LEU A 43 1.07 -1.89 4.89
N ILE A 44 2.19 -2.33 4.29
CA ILE A 44 2.17 -3.29 3.18
C ILE A 44 2.76 -4.65 3.58
N GLY A 45 2.32 -5.73 2.94
CA GLY A 45 2.93 -7.06 3.02
C GLY A 45 2.40 -7.95 4.16
N ILE A 46 1.57 -7.45 5.06
CA ILE A 46 0.87 -8.26 6.08
C ILE A 46 -0.57 -7.78 6.26
N PRO A 47 -1.46 -8.59 6.85
CA PRO A 47 -2.80 -8.13 7.25
C PRO A 47 -2.76 -6.86 8.10
N VAL A 48 -3.63 -5.91 7.74
CA VAL A 48 -3.98 -4.73 8.52
C VAL A 48 -5.49 -4.73 8.65
N TYR A 49 -6.00 -4.74 9.86
CA TYR A 49 -7.42 -4.86 10.17
C TYR A 49 -8.05 -3.49 10.36
N ASP A 50 -9.34 -3.37 10.04
CA ASP A 50 -10.12 -2.14 10.20
C ASP A 50 -10.19 -1.64 11.66
N TYR A 51 -9.96 -2.53 12.63
CA TYR A 51 -9.89 -2.25 14.06
C TYR A 51 -8.45 -2.07 14.61
N ASP A 52 -7.41 -2.08 13.77
CA ASP A 52 -6.03 -1.84 14.24
C ASP A 52 -5.85 -0.40 14.78
N PHE A 53 -6.70 0.54 14.32
CA PHE A 53 -6.71 1.94 14.73
C PHE A 53 -8.13 2.38 15.06
N LYS A 54 -8.27 3.24 16.07
CA LYS A 54 -9.57 3.76 16.50
C LYS A 54 -9.99 5.01 15.72
N PHE A 55 -9.03 5.84 15.30
CA PHE A 55 -9.27 7.15 14.73
C PHE A 55 -8.58 7.39 13.38
N ILE A 56 -7.51 6.67 13.04
CA ILE A 56 -6.90 6.72 11.71
C ILE A 56 -7.71 5.82 10.77
N PRO A 57 -8.45 6.35 9.78
CA PRO A 57 -9.28 5.55 8.90
C PRO A 57 -8.46 4.91 7.76
N PRO A 58 -9.01 3.87 7.10
CA PRO A 58 -8.57 3.46 5.77
C PRO A 58 -8.62 4.62 4.76
N GLY A 59 -7.71 4.60 3.79
CA GLY A 59 -7.74 5.51 2.66
C GLY A 59 -8.67 5.03 1.56
N ASP A 60 -9.60 5.89 1.12
CA ASP A 60 -10.58 5.62 0.08
C ASP A 60 -10.31 6.40 -1.22
N SER A 61 -9.35 7.33 -1.23
CA SER A 61 -8.93 8.04 -2.44
C SER A 61 -7.43 8.33 -2.48
N ALA A 62 -6.93 8.63 -3.67
CA ALA A 62 -5.52 8.95 -3.92
C ALA A 62 -5.05 10.26 -3.25
N THR A 63 -5.96 11.17 -2.86
CA THR A 63 -5.64 12.47 -2.26
C THR A 63 -6.08 12.61 -0.81
N GLN A 64 -6.73 11.59 -0.23
CA GLN A 64 -7.06 11.59 1.19
C GLN A 64 -5.78 11.73 2.03
N THR A 65 -5.86 12.45 3.15
CA THR A 65 -4.74 12.59 4.09
C THR A 65 -5.17 12.11 5.46
N GLY A 66 -4.21 11.79 6.34
CA GLY A 66 -4.50 11.29 7.68
C GLY A 66 -5.05 9.87 7.73
N CYS A 67 -4.77 9.05 6.72
CA CYS A 67 -5.30 7.68 6.57
C CYS A 67 -4.18 6.64 6.42
N PHE A 68 -4.53 5.36 6.42
CA PHE A 68 -3.62 4.27 6.07
C PHE A 68 -4.08 3.52 4.81
N VAL A 69 -3.13 2.92 4.10
CA VAL A 69 -3.37 2.03 2.95
C VAL A 69 -2.59 0.74 3.14
N SER A 70 -3.12 -0.37 2.66
CA SER A 70 -2.52 -1.69 2.88
C SER A 70 -2.85 -2.64 1.74
N TRP A 71 -1.91 -3.52 1.39
CA TRP A 71 -2.14 -4.61 0.44
C TRP A 71 -1.11 -5.72 0.63
N ARG A 72 -1.42 -6.86 0.01
CA ARG A 72 -0.53 -8.00 -0.18
C ARG A 72 -0.79 -8.57 -1.57
N SER A 73 0.25 -8.71 -2.37
CA SER A 73 0.11 -9.10 -3.77
C SER A 73 0.23 -10.62 -3.96
N TYR A 74 -0.73 -11.18 -4.68
CA TYR A 74 -0.73 -12.59 -5.11
C TYR A 74 -0.98 -12.66 -6.61
N LEU A 75 -0.35 -13.63 -7.27
CA LEU A 75 -0.65 -13.90 -8.66
C LEU A 75 -2.12 -14.32 -8.80
N GLU A 76 -2.82 -13.73 -9.76
CA GLU A 76 -4.23 -14.01 -10.04
C GLU A 76 -4.55 -15.52 -10.05
N GLY A 77 -5.67 -15.88 -9.44
CA GLY A 77 -6.08 -17.28 -9.25
C GLY A 77 -5.35 -18.03 -8.13
N ASN A 78 -4.54 -17.33 -7.32
CA ASN A 78 -3.89 -17.89 -6.14
C ASN A 78 -4.34 -17.17 -4.87
N GLU A 79 -4.29 -17.92 -3.77
CA GLU A 79 -4.68 -17.50 -2.43
C GLU A 79 -3.55 -17.82 -1.44
N PRO A 80 -3.53 -17.19 -0.24
CA PRO A 80 -2.67 -17.63 0.84
C PRO A 80 -2.88 -19.12 1.13
N LYS A 81 -1.78 -19.86 1.31
CA LYS A 81 -1.88 -21.27 1.74
C LYS A 81 -2.64 -21.35 3.07
N PRO A 82 -3.38 -22.43 3.39
CA PRO A 82 -4.22 -22.51 4.59
C PRO A 82 -3.54 -22.06 5.90
N LYS A 83 -2.26 -22.43 6.10
CA LYS A 83 -1.48 -22.01 7.28
C LYS A 83 -1.11 -20.52 7.35
N TYR A 84 -1.28 -19.79 6.26
CA TYR A 84 -1.01 -18.35 6.12
C TYR A 84 -2.30 -17.55 5.86
N VAL A 85 -3.45 -18.21 5.86
CA VAL A 85 -4.75 -17.53 5.83
C VAL A 85 -4.88 -16.79 7.15
N ALA A 86 -5.07 -15.47 7.05
CA ALA A 86 -5.27 -14.64 8.22
C ALA A 86 -6.64 -14.97 8.86
N LYS A 87 -6.73 -14.79 10.18
CA LYS A 87 -8.03 -14.81 10.85
C LYS A 87 -8.81 -13.55 10.48
N GLU A 88 -10.15 -13.59 10.56
CA GLU A 88 -10.99 -12.40 10.38
C GLU A 88 -10.69 -11.67 9.07
N ARG A 89 -10.60 -12.42 7.96
CA ARG A 89 -10.18 -11.89 6.64
C ARG A 89 -11.07 -10.76 6.16
N GLU A 90 -12.35 -10.81 6.51
CA GLU A 90 -13.37 -9.82 6.21
C GLU A 90 -13.07 -8.44 6.82
N HIS A 91 -12.27 -8.41 7.89
CA HIS A 91 -11.81 -7.18 8.53
C HIS A 91 -10.49 -6.64 7.98
N ILE A 92 -9.84 -7.37 7.06
CA ILE A 92 -8.58 -6.92 6.47
C ILE A 92 -8.85 -5.82 5.45
N VAL A 93 -8.24 -4.67 5.70
CA VAL A 93 -8.28 -3.54 4.79
C VAL A 93 -7.34 -3.78 3.63
N VAL A 94 -7.87 -3.64 2.42
CA VAL A 94 -7.11 -3.74 1.17
C VAL A 94 -7.36 -2.49 0.34
N THR A 95 -6.28 -1.86 -0.12
CA THR A 95 -6.29 -0.74 -1.05
C THR A 95 -5.68 -1.22 -2.37
N ASN A 96 -6.32 -0.89 -3.49
CA ASN A 96 -5.74 -1.14 -4.80
C ASN A 96 -4.52 -0.21 -4.98
N PRO A 97 -3.31 -0.74 -5.19
CA PRO A 97 -2.08 0.05 -5.19
C PRO A 97 -1.87 0.89 -6.45
N ILE A 98 -2.72 0.71 -7.47
CA ILE A 98 -2.72 1.53 -8.69
C ILE A 98 -3.66 2.74 -8.52
N THR A 99 -4.88 2.50 -8.03
CA THR A 99 -5.92 3.55 -7.94
C THR A 99 -5.95 4.26 -6.60
N PHE A 100 -5.36 3.66 -5.55
CA PHE A 100 -5.42 4.10 -4.17
C PHE A 100 -6.86 4.26 -3.63
N THR A 101 -7.75 3.40 -4.11
CA THR A 101 -9.12 3.24 -3.62
C THR A 101 -9.33 1.83 -3.09
N ARG A 102 -10.45 1.58 -2.38
CA ARG A 102 -10.87 0.23 -1.98
C ARG A 102 -11.92 -0.37 -2.94
N ASP A 103 -11.99 0.16 -4.16
CA ASP A 103 -12.85 -0.35 -5.22
C ASP A 103 -12.32 -1.71 -5.73
N THR A 104 -13.22 -2.67 -5.92
CA THR A 104 -12.89 -4.04 -6.33
C THR A 104 -12.82 -4.22 -7.86
N SER A 105 -13.03 -3.16 -8.63
CA SER A 105 -12.88 -3.15 -10.07
C SER A 105 -11.42 -3.39 -10.46
N LEU A 106 -11.24 -4.00 -11.64
CA LEU A 106 -9.93 -4.22 -12.21
C LEU A 106 -9.27 -2.87 -12.55
N ALA A 107 -8.13 -2.58 -11.93
CA ALA A 107 -7.22 -1.57 -12.44
C ALA A 107 -6.44 -2.19 -13.60
N VAL A 108 -6.79 -1.77 -14.82
CA VAL A 108 -6.18 -2.26 -16.06
C VAL A 108 -4.71 -1.85 -16.16
N ILE A 109 -3.95 -2.57 -17.00
CA ILE A 109 -2.48 -2.48 -17.05
C ILE A 109 -1.99 -1.08 -17.44
N GLU A 110 -2.75 -0.33 -18.22
CA GLU A 110 -2.46 1.03 -18.67
C GLU A 110 -2.45 2.05 -17.51
N LEU A 111 -3.13 1.73 -16.41
CA LEU A 111 -3.12 2.56 -15.20
C LEU A 111 -1.87 2.32 -14.34
N ASN A 112 -1.14 1.21 -14.56
CA ASN A 112 0.12 0.95 -13.87
C ASN A 112 1.23 1.79 -14.51
N GLU A 113 1.52 2.93 -13.87
CA GLU A 113 2.51 3.91 -14.33
C GLU A 113 3.93 3.34 -14.42
N GLY A 114 4.21 2.25 -13.69
CA GLY A 114 5.43 1.47 -13.83
C GLY A 114 5.96 0.92 -12.51
N GLY A 115 6.64 -0.22 -12.61
CA GLY A 115 7.32 -0.88 -11.51
C GLY A 115 8.83 -0.71 -11.55
N LEU A 116 9.48 -1.09 -10.45
CA LEU A 116 10.92 -1.04 -10.27
C LEU A 116 11.55 -2.42 -10.46
N GLY A 117 12.54 -2.49 -11.34
CA GLY A 117 13.37 -3.66 -11.58
C GLY A 117 14.15 -4.10 -10.33
N ARG A 118 14.67 -5.32 -10.36
CA ARG A 118 15.46 -5.87 -9.24
C ARG A 118 16.83 -5.21 -9.07
N ASP A 119 17.31 -4.54 -10.11
CA ASP A 119 18.50 -3.69 -10.08
C ASP A 119 18.26 -2.40 -9.29
N SER A 120 17.01 -2.12 -8.88
CA SER A 120 16.60 -0.89 -8.20
C SER A 120 16.82 0.39 -9.01
N GLU A 121 16.97 0.27 -10.33
CA GLU A 121 17.26 1.37 -11.25
C GLU A 121 16.27 1.38 -12.43
N THR A 122 15.99 0.21 -13.00
CA THR A 122 15.18 0.10 -14.22
C THR A 122 13.71 0.30 -13.89
N ILE A 123 13.06 1.24 -14.59
CA ILE A 123 11.60 1.36 -14.58
C ILE A 123 11.02 0.51 -15.70
N ILE A 124 10.08 -0.35 -15.34
CA ILE A 124 9.33 -1.19 -16.27
C ILE A 124 7.92 -0.59 -16.37
N PRO A 125 7.48 -0.07 -17.52
CA PRO A 125 6.14 0.49 -17.67
C PRO A 125 5.08 -0.62 -17.66
N ALA A 126 3.84 -0.29 -17.26
CA ALA A 126 2.67 -1.15 -17.45
C ALA A 126 2.89 -2.59 -16.97
N VAL A 127 3.38 -2.77 -15.74
CA VAL A 127 3.88 -4.07 -15.26
C VAL A 127 2.77 -5.11 -15.11
N CYS A 128 1.63 -4.71 -14.56
CA CYS A 128 0.53 -5.62 -14.25
C CYS A 128 -0.77 -4.86 -14.00
N CYS A 129 -1.89 -5.57 -14.15
CA CYS A 129 -3.18 -5.17 -13.60
C CYS A 129 -3.22 -5.45 -12.09
N ALA A 130 -4.09 -4.75 -11.37
CA ALA A 130 -4.36 -5.01 -9.96
C ALA A 130 -5.87 -5.03 -9.68
N GLN A 131 -6.33 -6.06 -8.97
CA GLN A 131 -7.72 -6.15 -8.52
C GLN A 131 -7.75 -6.58 -7.05
N ILE A 132 -8.57 -5.91 -6.24
CA ILE A 132 -8.83 -6.38 -4.88
C ILE A 132 -9.65 -7.67 -4.95
N HIS A 133 -9.18 -8.72 -4.29
CA HIS A 133 -9.90 -9.98 -4.16
C HIS A 133 -9.85 -10.43 -2.70
N ASN A 134 -10.98 -10.35 -2.00
CA ASN A 134 -11.06 -10.62 -0.55
C ASN A 134 -10.03 -9.76 0.23
N ASP A 135 -9.10 -10.40 0.94
CA ASP A 135 -8.08 -9.79 1.81
C ASP A 135 -6.72 -9.59 1.11
N ILE A 136 -6.66 -9.70 -0.21
CA ILE A 136 -5.44 -9.61 -1.03
C ILE A 136 -5.68 -8.77 -2.29
N VAL A 137 -4.58 -8.43 -2.97
CA VAL A 137 -4.60 -7.90 -4.33
C VAL A 137 -4.17 -9.01 -5.28
N TRP A 138 -5.05 -9.37 -6.21
CA TRP A 138 -4.69 -10.16 -7.36
C TRP A 138 -3.95 -9.31 -8.38
N VAL A 139 -2.87 -9.88 -8.88
CA VAL A 139 -1.95 -9.29 -9.84
C VAL A 139 -1.99 -10.14 -11.09
N SER A 140 -2.30 -9.54 -12.24
CA SER A 140 -2.17 -10.26 -13.51
C SER A 140 -0.72 -10.68 -13.72
N LYS A 141 -0.47 -11.73 -14.52
CA LYS A 141 0.89 -12.17 -14.83
C LYS A 141 1.71 -10.97 -15.35
N PRO A 142 2.76 -10.54 -14.63
CA PRO A 142 3.48 -9.35 -15.06
C PRO A 142 4.21 -9.61 -16.36
N ASP A 143 4.12 -8.65 -17.29
CA ASP A 143 4.85 -8.72 -18.55
C ASP A 143 6.27 -8.19 -18.33
N ILE A 144 7.09 -8.98 -17.63
CA ILE A 144 8.47 -8.62 -17.28
C ILE A 144 9.49 -9.61 -17.85
N PRO A 145 10.68 -9.14 -18.26
CA PRO A 145 11.76 -10.03 -18.70
C PRO A 145 12.19 -11.00 -17.60
N GLY A 146 12.07 -12.30 -17.86
CA GLY A 146 12.50 -13.38 -16.97
C GLY A 146 11.34 -14.17 -16.35
N LYS A 147 11.25 -15.45 -16.72
CA LYS A 147 10.13 -16.34 -16.33
C LYS A 147 10.11 -16.76 -14.85
N ALA A 148 11.12 -16.40 -14.06
CA ALA A 148 11.24 -16.80 -12.65
C ALA A 148 10.15 -16.17 -11.76
N PHE A 149 9.68 -14.97 -12.10
CA PHE A 149 8.61 -14.29 -11.36
C PHE A 149 7.26 -15.03 -11.50
N LEU A 150 7.02 -15.68 -12.64
CA LEU A 150 5.79 -16.45 -12.91
C LEU A 150 5.66 -17.73 -12.06
N LEU A 151 6.73 -18.16 -11.38
CA LEU A 151 6.70 -19.30 -10.46
C LEU A 151 6.23 -18.92 -9.06
N LEU A 152 6.22 -17.62 -8.74
CA LEU A 152 5.80 -17.12 -7.43
C LEU A 152 4.29 -16.90 -7.41
N LYS A 153 3.61 -17.61 -6.51
CA LYS A 153 2.18 -17.41 -6.25
C LYS A 153 1.93 -16.25 -5.28
N ASN A 154 2.81 -16.12 -4.30
CA ASN A 154 2.86 -15.01 -3.35
C ASN A 154 3.94 -14.04 -3.81
N LEU A 155 3.55 -12.80 -4.08
CA LEU A 155 4.41 -11.75 -4.63
C LEU A 155 4.91 -10.78 -3.55
N HIS A 156 4.85 -11.17 -2.27
CA HIS A 156 5.26 -10.39 -1.11
C HIS A 156 6.60 -9.64 -1.25
N ILE A 157 7.60 -10.26 -1.89
CA ILE A 157 8.91 -9.62 -2.12
C ILE A 157 8.87 -8.44 -3.11
N ALA A 158 7.76 -8.25 -3.80
CA ALA A 158 7.57 -7.29 -4.88
C ALA A 158 6.41 -6.32 -4.62
N ASP A 159 5.80 -6.33 -3.43
CA ASP A 159 4.62 -5.49 -3.12
C ASP A 159 4.84 -4.00 -3.38
N TYR A 160 6.07 -3.48 -3.21
CA TYR A 160 6.44 -2.11 -3.58
C TYR A 160 6.87 -2.01 -5.04
N ASN A 161 7.71 -2.95 -5.50
CA ASN A 161 8.29 -2.91 -6.84
C ASN A 161 7.23 -2.95 -7.94
N LEU A 162 6.14 -3.70 -7.78
CA LEU A 162 5.08 -3.82 -8.78
C LEU A 162 4.36 -2.49 -9.10
N TYR A 163 4.39 -1.53 -8.16
CA TYR A 163 3.60 -0.30 -8.20
C TYR A 163 4.45 0.94 -7.88
N TRP A 164 5.76 0.87 -8.14
CA TRP A 164 6.74 1.86 -7.69
C TRP A 164 6.38 3.30 -8.10
N LEU A 165 6.05 3.52 -9.37
CA LEU A 165 5.67 4.84 -9.85
C LEU A 165 4.30 5.28 -9.34
N SER A 166 3.33 4.37 -9.25
CA SER A 166 2.03 4.66 -8.64
C SER A 166 2.18 5.15 -7.19
N ILE A 167 3.03 4.49 -6.38
CA ILE A 167 3.33 4.91 -5.00
C ILE A 167 4.02 6.27 -4.98
N ARG A 168 5.06 6.46 -5.80
CA ARG A 168 5.81 7.72 -5.87
C ARG A 168 4.91 8.90 -6.25
N ASN A 169 4.04 8.72 -7.23
CA ASN A 169 3.09 9.74 -7.67
C ASN A 169 2.00 9.98 -6.62
N ASN A 170 1.56 8.93 -5.92
CA ASN A 170 0.61 9.07 -4.83
C ASN A 170 1.18 9.84 -3.64
N VAL A 171 2.45 9.60 -3.28
CA VAL A 171 3.16 10.39 -2.27
C VAL A 171 3.13 11.87 -2.65
N ALA A 172 3.48 12.22 -3.89
CA ALA A 172 3.45 13.60 -4.36
C ALA A 172 2.04 14.21 -4.26
N LYS A 173 1.01 13.51 -4.78
CA LYS A 173 -0.40 13.95 -4.73
C LYS A 173 -0.90 14.17 -3.31
N ARG A 174 -0.57 13.29 -2.37
CA ARG A 174 -1.01 13.43 -0.96
C ARG A 174 -0.25 14.52 -0.21
N VAL A 175 1.03 14.73 -0.53
CA VAL A 175 1.79 15.88 0.00
C VAL A 175 1.15 17.18 -0.48
N GLU A 176 0.86 17.31 -1.77
CA GLU A 176 0.17 18.48 -2.33
C GLU A 176 -1.19 18.72 -1.67
N ALA A 177 -2.05 17.69 -1.64
CA ALA A 177 -3.36 17.77 -0.99
C ALA A 177 -3.29 18.09 0.51
N TYR A 178 -2.21 17.68 1.20
CA TYR A 178 -1.98 18.09 2.59
C TYR A 178 -1.66 19.58 2.67
N MET A 179 -0.74 20.08 1.84
CA MET A 179 -0.31 21.49 1.85
C MET A 179 -1.46 22.42 1.48
N GLU A 180 -2.30 22.05 0.51
CA GLU A 180 -3.49 22.82 0.13
C GLU A 180 -4.47 23.03 1.29
N LYS A 181 -4.64 22.02 2.17
CA LYS A 181 -5.51 22.12 3.35
C LYS A 181 -4.95 22.99 4.48
N GLN A 182 -3.66 23.31 4.45
CA GLN A 182 -3.02 24.17 5.46
C GLN A 182 -3.02 25.65 5.06
N ASN A 183 -3.34 25.94 3.79
CA ASN A 183 -3.53 27.30 3.27
C ASN A 183 -4.97 27.76 3.51
#